data_AF-A0A2A2M2A6-F1
#
_entry.id   AF-A0A2A2M2A6-F1
#
_cell.length_a   1.000
_cell.length_b   1.000
_cell.length_c   1.000
_cell.angle_alpha   90.00
_cell.angle_beta   90.00
_cell.angle_gamma   90.00
#
_symmetry.space_group_name_H-M   'P 1'
#
loop_
_entity.id
_entity.type
_entity.pdbx_description
1 polymer ?
#
loop_
_entity_poly.entity_id
_entity_poly.type
_entity_poly.pdbx_seq_one_letter_code
_entity_poly.pdbx_strand_id
1 'polypeptide(L)'
;MRDKAGLRSYMATRRHVSPLPMLTTNPFETTTEDGDTLREECGVFGVSGSDSAAALVALGLHALQHRGQEAAGISSFDGTLFHTHRAMGHVAGNFDRDDVIRALPGTTAVGHVRYSTTGETALRNVQPLCAANW
;
A
#
# COMPACT_ATOMS: atom_id res chain seq x y z
N MET A 1 74.70 -1.54 -19.82
CA MET A 1 75.39 -0.39 -20.45
C MET A 1 74.46 0.14 -21.54
N ARG A 2 73.77 1.26 -21.26
CA ARG A 2 73.06 2.22 -22.15
C ARG A 2 71.95 1.67 -23.06
N ASP A 3 70.67 1.91 -22.78
CA ASP A 3 69.86 3.13 -23.00
C ASP A 3 69.18 3.16 -24.38
N LYS A 4 67.84 3.24 -24.38
CA LYS A 4 67.10 4.35 -25.00
C LYS A 4 65.59 4.27 -24.67
N ALA A 5 65.13 5.28 -23.95
CA ALA A 5 63.73 5.64 -23.77
C ALA A 5 63.13 6.13 -25.11
N GLY A 6 61.88 5.76 -25.37
CA GLY A 6 61.12 6.18 -26.55
C GLY A 6 59.63 6.29 -26.27
N LEU A 7 59.21 7.54 -26.07
CA LEU A 7 57.92 8.17 -26.37
C LEU A 7 56.57 7.54 -25.92
N ARG A 8 55.89 8.35 -25.10
CA ARG A 8 54.47 8.34 -24.76
C ARG A 8 53.57 8.46 -25.99
N SER A 9 52.51 7.64 -26.05
CA SER A 9 51.12 8.07 -26.25
C SER A 9 50.23 6.83 -26.34
N TYR A 10 49.38 6.59 -25.35
CA TYR A 10 48.17 5.78 -25.55
C TYR A 10 47.06 6.42 -24.73
N MET A 11 46.08 6.97 -25.46
CA MET A 11 44.83 7.49 -24.92
C MET A 11 44.09 6.39 -24.15
N ALA A 12 43.86 6.60 -22.86
CA ALA A 12 42.91 5.81 -22.09
C ALA A 12 41.63 6.64 -21.89
N THR A 13 40.66 6.33 -22.75
CA THR A 13 39.20 6.52 -22.66
C THR A 13 38.65 7.27 -21.43
N ARG A 14 38.03 8.43 -21.68
CA ARG A 14 37.10 9.08 -20.76
C ARG A 14 36.02 8.08 -20.35
N ARG A 15 35.89 7.78 -19.06
CA ARG A 15 34.72 7.08 -18.54
C ARG A 15 33.49 7.95 -18.82
N HIS A 16 32.61 7.46 -19.68
CA HIS A 16 31.28 8.03 -19.84
C HIS A 16 30.53 7.76 -18.55
N VAL A 17 30.42 8.79 -17.70
CA VAL A 17 29.48 8.78 -16.58
C VAL A 17 28.11 8.92 -17.22
N SER A 18 27.31 7.85 -17.21
CA SER A 18 25.89 7.93 -17.52
C SER A 18 25.24 8.90 -16.53
N PRO A 19 24.46 9.89 -16.98
CA PRO A 19 23.73 10.75 -16.06
C PRO A 19 22.84 9.87 -15.18
N LEU A 20 22.83 10.14 -13.87
CA LEU A 20 21.89 9.50 -12.95
C LEU A 20 20.48 9.69 -13.52
N PRO A 21 19.63 8.64 -13.55
CA PRO A 21 18.26 8.82 -14.00
C PRO A 21 17.62 9.89 -13.12
N MET A 22 17.12 10.93 -13.77
CA MET A 22 16.33 11.98 -13.12
C MET A 22 15.12 11.26 -12.51
N LEU A 23 15.10 11.12 -11.18
CA LEU A 23 13.91 10.68 -10.46
C LEU A 23 12.84 11.74 -10.67
N THR A 24 11.96 11.49 -11.63
CA THR A 24 10.84 12.38 -11.93
C THR A 24 9.73 12.15 -10.92
N THR A 25 9.15 13.24 -10.41
CA THR A 25 7.93 13.21 -9.59
C THR A 25 6.66 13.36 -10.45
N ASN A 26 6.81 13.37 -11.78
CA ASN A 26 5.69 13.49 -12.70
C ASN A 26 5.04 12.12 -12.90
N PRO A 27 3.78 11.90 -12.45
CA PRO A 27 3.11 10.61 -12.54
C PRO A 27 2.73 10.19 -13.98
N PHE A 28 3.10 10.99 -14.98
CA PHE A 28 2.80 10.76 -16.39
C PHE A 28 4.06 10.58 -17.26
N GLU A 29 5.26 10.58 -16.67
CA GLU A 29 6.51 10.44 -17.41
C GLU A 29 7.00 8.98 -17.39
N THR A 30 6.67 8.22 -18.45
CA THR A 30 6.96 6.78 -18.58
C THR A 30 8.28 6.51 -19.32
N THR A 31 9.38 7.16 -18.91
CA THR A 31 10.69 7.01 -19.58
C THR A 31 11.66 6.06 -18.87
N THR A 32 11.27 5.43 -17.76
CA THR A 32 12.04 4.39 -17.08
C THR A 32 11.34 3.04 -17.17
N GLU A 33 12.09 1.96 -17.40
CA GLU A 33 11.58 0.57 -17.34
C GLU A 33 11.04 0.22 -15.93
N ASP A 34 11.37 1.04 -14.92
CA ASP A 34 10.83 1.08 -13.55
C ASP A 34 9.84 2.23 -13.31
N GLY A 35 9.08 2.66 -14.32
CA GLY A 35 8.13 3.77 -14.19
C GLY A 35 7.02 3.47 -13.17
N ASP A 36 6.81 4.37 -12.21
CA ASP A 36 5.63 4.39 -11.34
C ASP A 36 4.37 4.52 -12.20
N THR A 37 3.81 3.37 -12.58
CA THR A 37 2.66 3.24 -13.48
C THR A 37 1.45 2.78 -12.67
N LEU A 38 0.25 3.20 -13.05
CA LEU A 38 -1.00 2.79 -12.40
C LEU A 38 -1.13 1.26 -12.42
N ARG A 39 -0.88 0.64 -11.27
CA ARG A 39 -1.18 -0.77 -11.01
C ARG A 39 -2.51 -0.89 -10.27
N GLU A 40 -3.12 -2.08 -10.32
CA GLU A 40 -4.25 -2.40 -9.46
C GLU A 40 -3.77 -2.50 -8.02
N GLU A 41 -3.80 -1.36 -7.32
CA GLU A 41 -3.39 -1.25 -5.93
C GLU A 41 -4.59 -1.36 -4.99
N CYS A 42 -4.38 -1.97 -3.82
CA CYS A 42 -5.38 -2.08 -2.79
C CYS A 42 -5.90 -0.71 -2.32
N GLY A 43 -7.15 -0.63 -1.88
CA GLY A 43 -7.77 0.60 -1.36
C GLY A 43 -7.63 0.71 0.16
N VAL A 44 -7.39 1.93 0.67
CA VAL A 44 -7.37 2.25 2.09
C VAL A 44 -8.28 3.44 2.35
N PHE A 45 -9.03 3.42 3.45
CA PHE A 45 -9.86 4.53 3.89
C PHE A 45 -9.81 4.67 5.41
N GLY A 46 -9.78 5.90 5.92
CA GLY A 46 -9.68 6.18 7.35
C GLY A 46 -10.51 7.38 7.77
N VAL A 47 -11.01 7.33 9.00
CA VAL A 47 -11.84 8.38 9.64
C VAL A 47 -11.35 8.59 11.06
N SER A 48 -11.32 9.84 11.51
CA SER A 48 -11.02 10.23 12.89
C SER A 48 -12.02 11.28 13.38
N GLY A 49 -12.27 11.30 14.69
CA GLY A 49 -13.14 12.28 15.35
C GLY A 49 -14.64 12.08 15.08
N SER A 50 -15.09 10.86 14.77
CA SER A 50 -16.51 10.56 14.53
C SER A 50 -16.98 9.34 15.32
N ASP A 51 -18.09 9.47 16.04
CA ASP A 51 -18.72 8.36 16.78
C ASP A 51 -19.18 7.20 15.88
N SER A 52 -19.24 7.43 14.57
CA SER A 52 -19.59 6.43 13.55
C SER A 52 -18.41 6.10 12.62
N ALA A 53 -17.17 6.23 13.11
CA ALA A 53 -15.96 6.07 12.30
C ALA A 53 -15.93 4.74 11.51
N ALA A 54 -16.23 3.60 12.16
CA ALA A 54 -16.23 2.30 11.48
C ALA A 54 -17.28 2.21 10.35
N ALA A 55 -18.48 2.74 10.56
CA ALA A 55 -19.53 2.76 9.55
C ALA A 55 -19.16 3.64 8.34
N LEU A 56 -18.57 4.82 8.61
CA LEU A 56 -18.07 5.71 7.56
C LEU A 56 -16.91 5.08 6.79
N VAL A 57 -16.02 4.35 7.48
CA VAL A 57 -14.96 3.57 6.82
C VAL A 57 -15.56 2.49 5.93
N ALA A 58 -16.56 1.73 6.39
CA ALA A 58 -17.22 0.72 5.57
C ALA A 58 -17.83 1.33 4.30
N LEU A 59 -18.50 2.49 4.40
CA LEU A 59 -19.04 3.20 3.25
C LEU A 59 -17.93 3.67 2.28
N GLY A 60 -16.84 4.22 2.81
CA GLY A 60 -15.67 4.62 2.01
C GLY A 60 -15.01 3.44 1.29
N LEU A 61 -14.85 2.31 1.98
CA LEU A 61 -14.34 1.08 1.38
C LEU A 61 -15.28 0.51 0.32
N HIS A 62 -16.59 0.65 0.49
CA HIS A 62 -17.55 0.25 -0.53
C HIS A 62 -17.38 1.08 -1.82
N ALA A 63 -17.15 2.40 -1.69
CA ALA A 63 -16.81 3.24 -2.84
C ALA A 63 -15.47 2.82 -3.50
N LEU A 64 -14.52 2.32 -2.71
CA LEU A 64 -13.23 1.79 -3.16
C LEU A 64 -13.27 0.31 -3.56
N GLN A 65 -14.43 -0.36 -3.58
CA GLN A 65 -14.53 -1.80 -3.82
C GLN A 65 -13.87 -2.24 -5.15
N HIS A 66 -13.89 -1.37 -6.15
CA HIS A 66 -13.23 -1.58 -7.44
C HIS A 66 -11.70 -1.72 -7.35
N ARG A 67 -11.08 -1.38 -6.21
CA ARG A 67 -9.65 -1.52 -5.93
C ARG A 67 -9.30 -2.80 -5.16
N GLY A 68 -10.25 -3.69 -4.94
CA GLY A 68 -10.01 -4.98 -4.28
C GLY A 68 -11.30 -5.73 -3.99
N GLN A 69 -11.48 -6.92 -4.58
CA GLN A 69 -12.73 -7.68 -4.51
C GLN A 69 -12.70 -8.87 -3.55
N GLU A 70 -11.54 -9.17 -2.97
CA GLU A 70 -11.30 -10.51 -2.43
C GLU A 70 -11.35 -10.58 -0.92
N ALA A 71 -11.08 -9.47 -0.25
CA ALA A 71 -11.16 -9.36 1.18
C ALA A 71 -11.26 -7.90 1.59
N ALA A 72 -11.86 -7.68 2.75
CA ALA A 72 -11.91 -6.38 3.39
C ALA A 72 -11.68 -6.51 4.89
N GLY A 73 -11.13 -5.46 5.48
CA GLY A 73 -10.93 -5.38 6.92
C GLY A 73 -11.08 -3.96 7.43
N ILE A 74 -11.55 -3.82 8.66
CA ILE A 74 -11.63 -2.56 9.39
C ILE A 74 -11.05 -2.78 10.79
N SER A 75 -10.19 -1.85 11.21
CA SER A 75 -9.72 -1.71 12.58
C SER A 75 -10.16 -0.36 13.13
N SER A 76 -10.75 -0.36 14.32
CA SER A 76 -11.21 0.82 15.05
C SER A 76 -10.50 0.93 16.39
N PHE A 77 -10.46 2.14 16.96
CA PHE A 77 -9.80 2.42 18.23
C PHE A 77 -10.73 3.23 19.13
N ASP A 78 -11.03 2.69 20.31
CA ASP A 78 -11.96 3.29 21.29
C ASP A 78 -11.28 4.26 22.28
N GLY A 79 -9.98 4.52 22.11
CA GLY A 79 -9.16 5.28 23.05
C GLY A 79 -8.31 4.41 23.95
N THR A 80 -8.59 3.10 24.03
CA THR A 80 -7.87 2.14 24.86
C THR A 80 -7.43 0.89 24.09
N LEU A 81 -8.31 0.31 23.28
CA LEU A 81 -8.10 -0.95 22.59
C LEU A 81 -8.40 -0.83 21.09
N PHE A 82 -7.69 -1.64 20.30
CA PHE A 82 -8.01 -1.85 18.90
C PHE A 82 -9.04 -2.97 18.75
N HIS A 83 -10.07 -2.72 17.93
CA HIS A 83 -11.08 -3.70 17.56
C HIS A 83 -11.01 -3.92 16.06
N THR A 84 -10.85 -5.18 15.64
CA THR A 84 -10.58 -5.51 14.23
C THR A 84 -11.53 -6.59 13.74
N HIS A 85 -12.16 -6.33 12.60
CA HIS A 85 -12.92 -7.33 11.84
C HIS A 85 -12.33 -7.45 10.44
N ARG A 86 -12.09 -8.69 10.01
CA ARG A 86 -11.49 -9.02 8.71
C ARG A 86 -12.24 -10.19 8.12
N ALA A 87 -12.55 -10.11 6.84
CA ALA A 87 -13.32 -11.15 6.16
C ALA A 87 -12.96 -11.20 4.67
N MET A 88 -13.20 -12.37 4.07
CA MET A 88 -13.04 -12.58 2.64
C MET A 88 -14.28 -12.09 1.89
N GLY A 89 -14.11 -11.67 0.64
CA GLY A 89 -15.16 -11.14 -0.22
C GLY A 89 -15.41 -9.64 -0.07
N HIS A 90 -16.57 -9.20 -0.58
CA HIS A 90 -16.94 -7.81 -0.71
C HIS A 90 -17.24 -7.12 0.63
N VAL A 91 -17.02 -5.81 0.68
CA VAL A 91 -17.33 -4.95 1.83
C VAL A 91 -18.80 -5.06 2.20
N ALA A 92 -19.70 -5.02 1.21
CA ALA A 92 -21.14 -5.06 1.44
C ALA A 92 -21.59 -6.38 2.10
N GLY A 93 -20.97 -7.52 1.81
CA GLY A 93 -21.35 -8.78 2.45
C GLY A 93 -20.77 -8.98 3.86
N ASN A 94 -19.78 -8.17 4.23
CA ASN A 94 -19.01 -8.33 5.47
C ASN A 94 -19.30 -7.23 6.51
N PHE A 95 -19.79 -6.06 6.08
CA PHE A 95 -19.97 -4.87 6.92
C PHE A 95 -21.36 -4.21 6.76
N ASP A 96 -22.34 -4.90 6.17
CA ASP A 96 -23.75 -4.45 6.10
C ASP A 96 -24.54 -4.74 7.38
N ARG A 97 -24.07 -5.68 8.19
CA ARG A 97 -24.73 -6.06 9.44
C ARG A 97 -24.35 -5.13 10.60
N ASP A 98 -25.38 -4.66 11.29
CA ASP A 98 -25.25 -3.76 12.45
C ASP A 98 -24.43 -4.38 13.61
N ASP A 99 -24.50 -5.70 13.83
CA ASP A 99 -23.71 -6.36 14.87
C ASP A 99 -22.21 -6.35 14.58
N VAL A 100 -21.81 -6.43 13.30
CA VAL A 100 -20.41 -6.31 12.90
C VAL A 100 -19.89 -4.90 13.15
N ILE A 101 -20.66 -3.87 12.77
CA ILE A 101 -20.28 -2.47 12.98
C ILE A 101 -20.20 -2.13 14.47
N ARG A 102 -21.13 -2.64 15.30
CA ARG A 102 -21.10 -2.44 16.75
C ARG A 102 -19.91 -3.11 17.44
N ALA A 103 -19.35 -4.15 16.85
CA ALA A 103 -18.11 -4.78 17.32
C ALA A 103 -16.85 -3.97 16.98
N LEU A 104 -16.99 -2.81 16.32
CA LEU A 104 -15.91 -1.89 15.94
C LEU A 104 -16.11 -0.49 16.57
N PRO A 105 -16.10 -0.38 17.92
CA PRO A 105 -16.33 0.88 18.60
C PRO A 105 -15.15 1.84 18.47
N GLY A 106 -15.45 3.13 18.65
CA GLY A 106 -14.45 4.18 18.77
C GLY A 106 -14.61 5.30 17.77
N THR A 107 -13.84 6.38 17.98
CA THR A 107 -13.95 7.61 17.18
C THR A 107 -12.96 7.66 16.02
N THR A 108 -12.09 6.65 15.92
CA THR A 108 -11.09 6.53 14.86
C THR A 108 -11.11 5.12 14.29
N ALA A 109 -11.12 5.01 12.96
CA ALA A 109 -11.06 3.73 12.27
C ALA A 109 -10.29 3.83 10.96
N VAL A 110 -9.69 2.73 10.55
CA VAL A 110 -9.04 2.55 9.24
C VAL A 110 -9.46 1.22 8.67
N GLY A 111 -9.57 1.16 7.35
CA GLY A 111 -9.91 -0.08 6.67
C GLY A 111 -9.21 -0.21 5.33
N HIS A 112 -9.27 -1.43 4.79
CA HIS A 112 -8.57 -1.83 3.59
C HIS A 112 -9.42 -2.79 2.75
N VAL A 113 -9.40 -2.62 1.43
CA VAL A 113 -9.89 -3.60 0.44
C VAL A 113 -8.72 -4.20 -0.31
N ARG A 114 -8.67 -5.53 -0.35
CA ARG A 114 -7.56 -6.30 -0.94
C ARG A 114 -7.93 -6.80 -2.33
N TYR A 115 -7.04 -6.57 -3.28
CA TYR A 115 -6.93 -7.31 -4.54
C TYR A 115 -5.85 -8.40 -4.39
N SER A 116 -5.94 -9.56 -5.03
CA SER A 116 -4.87 -10.57 -4.94
C SER A 116 -3.72 -10.08 -5.76
N THR A 117 -2.67 -9.71 -5.07
CA THR A 117 -1.33 -9.91 -5.57
C THR A 117 -1.02 -11.41 -5.57
N THR A 118 0.04 -11.79 -6.29
CA THR A 118 0.59 -13.14 -6.32
C THR A 118 0.69 -13.74 -4.91
N GLY A 119 -0.06 -14.82 -4.66
CA GLY A 119 -0.11 -15.48 -3.36
C GLY A 119 -1.49 -16.10 -3.10
N GLU A 120 -1.59 -16.85 -2.01
CA GLU A 120 -2.85 -17.44 -1.57
C GLU A 120 -3.78 -16.39 -0.97
N THR A 121 -5.06 -16.45 -1.38
CA THR A 121 -6.17 -15.68 -0.81
C THR A 121 -6.52 -16.25 0.58
N ALA A 122 -5.77 -15.83 1.59
CA ALA A 122 -5.89 -16.31 2.97
C ALA A 122 -6.21 -15.18 3.95
N LEU A 123 -7.04 -15.48 4.97
CA LEU A 123 -7.45 -14.50 5.99
C LEU A 123 -6.25 -13.84 6.70
N ARG A 124 -5.14 -14.58 6.87
CA ARG A 124 -3.88 -14.07 7.45
C ARG A 124 -3.29 -12.88 6.67
N ASN A 125 -3.61 -12.76 5.39
CA ASN A 125 -3.12 -11.71 4.49
C ASN A 125 -4.08 -10.51 4.43
N VAL A 126 -5.22 -10.56 5.13
CA VAL A 126 -6.20 -9.47 5.16
C VAL A 126 -5.74 -8.39 6.13
N GLN A 127 -5.64 -7.18 5.59
CA GLN A 127 -5.31 -5.94 6.29
C GLN A 127 -6.60 -5.29 6.84
N PRO A 128 -6.52 -4.40 7.84
CA PRO A 128 -5.32 -4.01 8.59
C PRO A 128 -4.83 -5.08 9.55
N LEU A 129 -3.50 -5.20 9.71
CA LEU A 129 -2.90 -5.95 10.82
C LEU A 129 -2.79 -5.03 12.04
N CYS A 130 -3.25 -5.50 13.20
CA CYS A 130 -3.10 -4.79 14.47
C CYS A 130 -2.23 -5.62 15.44
N ALA A 131 -1.30 -4.96 16.13
CA ALA A 131 -0.59 -5.53 17.27
C ALA A 131 -1.29 -5.02 18.54
N ALA A 132 -1.89 -5.93 19.31
CA ALA A 132 -2.28 -5.61 20.67
C ALA A 132 -1.02 -5.73 21.54
N ASN A 133 -0.69 -4.69 22.33
CA ASN A 133 0.41 -4.77 23.29
C ASN A 133 0.11 -5.91 24.27
N TRP A 134 1.11 -6.77 24.46
CA TRP A 134 1.11 -7.86 25.44
C TRP A 134 1.15 -7.32 26.87
#